data_AF-A0AAN6UMP9-F1
#
_entry.id   AF-A0AAN6UMP9-F1
#
_cell.length_a   1.000
_cell.length_b   1.000
_cell.length_c   1.000
_cell.angle_alpha   90.00
_cell.angle_beta   90.00
_cell.angle_gamma   90.00
#
_symmetry.space_group_name_H-M   'P 1'
#
loop_
_entity.id
_entity.type
_entity.pdbx_description
1 polymer ?
#
loop_
_entity_poly.entity_id
_entity_poly.type
_entity_poly.pdbx_seq_one_letter_code
_entity_poly.pdbx_strand_id
1 'polypeptide(L)'
;MAFAGRYGSTAAPGLLPNDKDVSFPAGPEDTISALRWSPVSNHLAAACWDAKVYIYDATNPTTTGNIKGVAAITGSAPFFDCDFSKVSPR
;
A
#
# COMPACT_ATOMS: atom_id res chain seq x y z
N MET A 1 -11.93 -32.01 24.74
CA MET A 1 -11.61 -31.51 23.38
C MET A 1 -11.28 -30.03 23.51
N ALA A 2 -10.02 -29.63 23.35
CA ALA A 2 -9.59 -28.24 23.45
C ALA A 2 -8.90 -27.85 22.13
N PHE A 3 -9.45 -26.84 21.46
CA PHE A 3 -8.94 -26.33 20.20
C PHE A 3 -7.84 -25.30 20.48
N ALA A 4 -6.59 -25.62 20.13
CA ALA A 4 -5.45 -24.72 20.27
C ALA A 4 -5.32 -23.84 19.02
N GLY A 5 -5.88 -22.63 19.06
CA GLY A 5 -5.58 -21.57 18.08
C GLY A 5 -4.30 -20.84 18.47
N ARG A 6 -3.15 -21.22 17.90
CA ARG A 6 -1.91 -20.43 18.00
C ARG A 6 -1.98 -19.25 17.02
N TYR A 7 -2.43 -18.09 17.48
CA TYR A 7 -2.12 -16.83 16.81
C TYR A 7 -0.80 -16.29 17.39
N GLY A 8 0.30 -16.94 17.02
CA GLY A 8 1.64 -16.45 17.32
C GLY A 8 2.09 -15.51 16.22
N SER A 9 1.91 -14.20 16.41
CA SER A 9 2.70 -13.20 15.68
C SER A 9 3.82 -12.73 16.61
N THR A 10 4.88 -13.53 16.74
CA THR A 10 6.15 -13.02 17.23
C THR A 10 6.76 -12.21 16.09
N ALA A 11 6.60 -10.89 16.12
CA ALA A 11 7.44 -10.00 15.33
C ALA A 11 8.87 -10.21 15.83
N ALA A 12 9.68 -10.93 15.07
CA ALA A 12 11.10 -11.06 15.38
C ALA A 12 11.78 -9.71 15.13
N PRO A 13 12.65 -9.23 16.03
CA PRO A 13 13.41 -8.01 15.79
C PRO A 13 14.41 -8.25 14.65
N GLY A 14 14.22 -7.57 13.51
CA GLY A 14 15.20 -7.44 12.41
C GLY A 14 15.22 -8.55 11.34
N LEU A 15 14.16 -8.71 10.54
CA LEU A 15 13.98 -9.93 9.72
C LEU A 15 14.06 -9.84 8.19
N LEU A 16 14.55 -8.77 7.56
CA LEU A 16 14.81 -8.82 6.12
C LEU A 16 16.22 -8.27 5.81
N PRO A 17 17.08 -9.04 5.09
CA PRO A 17 18.45 -8.62 4.74
C PRO A 17 18.58 -7.29 3.98
N ASN A 18 17.46 -6.71 3.53
CA ASN A 18 17.36 -5.51 2.70
C ASN A 18 16.24 -4.59 3.23
N ASP A 19 16.32 -4.21 4.50
CA ASP A 19 15.47 -3.23 5.18
C ASP A 19 15.71 -1.78 4.69
N LYS A 20 15.71 -1.59 3.38
CA LYS A 20 15.83 -0.28 2.77
C LYS A 20 14.45 0.37 2.71
N ASP A 21 14.24 1.33 3.59
CA ASP A 21 13.09 2.22 3.51
C ASP A 21 13.15 3.03 2.22
N VAL A 22 11.98 3.20 1.59
CA VAL A 22 11.82 3.99 0.37
C VAL A 22 10.77 5.07 0.62
N SER A 23 11.17 6.32 0.39
CA SER A 23 10.25 7.46 0.49
C SER A 23 9.37 7.57 -0.76
N PHE A 24 8.09 7.85 -0.55
CA PHE A 24 7.16 8.19 -1.62
C PHE A 24 7.46 9.60 -2.17
N PRO A 25 7.16 9.84 -3.46
CA PRO A 25 7.21 11.19 -4.02
C PRO A 25 6.16 12.08 -3.35
N ALA A 26 6.41 13.40 -3.34
CA ALA A 26 5.41 14.37 -2.91
C ALA A 26 4.12 14.20 -3.73
N GLY A 27 2.97 14.11 -3.04
CA GLY A 27 1.68 13.87 -3.68
C GLY A 27 0.53 14.20 -2.73
N PRO A 28 0.31 13.42 -1.66
CA PRO A 28 -0.76 13.68 -0.70
C PRO A 28 -0.55 15.02 -0.02
N GLU A 29 -1.56 15.88 -0.10
CA GLU A 29 -1.52 17.23 0.51
C GLU A 29 -2.07 17.22 1.93
N ASP A 30 -2.61 16.07 2.37
CA ASP A 30 -3.18 15.84 3.69
C ASP A 30 -2.89 14.39 4.15
N THR A 31 -3.50 13.99 5.25
CA THR A 31 -3.30 12.72 5.94
C THR A 31 -3.85 11.56 5.11
N ILE A 32 -3.08 10.48 5.05
CA ILE A 32 -3.49 9.21 4.44
C ILE A 32 -4.37 8.44 5.43
N SER A 33 -5.55 8.03 5.00
CA SER A 33 -6.52 7.29 5.82
C SER A 33 -6.38 5.77 5.67
N ALA A 34 -6.04 5.29 4.47
CA ALA A 34 -5.88 3.87 4.18
C ALA A 34 -4.86 3.59 3.08
N LEU A 35 -4.24 2.41 3.15
CA LEU A 35 -3.31 1.87 2.17
C LEU A 35 -3.70 0.44 1.79
N ARG A 36 -3.65 0.09 0.51
CA ARG A 36 -3.81 -1.29 0.03
C ARG A 36 -2.88 -1.61 -1.12
N TRP A 37 -2.32 -2.81 -1.11
CA TRP A 37 -1.56 -3.35 -2.23
C TRP A 37 -2.49 -4.01 -3.25
N SER A 38 -2.17 -3.85 -4.52
CA SER A 38 -2.82 -4.58 -5.61
C SER A 38 -2.52 -6.08 -5.47
N PRO A 39 -3.53 -6.96 -5.65
CA PRO A 39 -3.34 -8.41 -5.60
C PRO A 39 -2.69 -8.98 -6.88
N VAL A 40 -2.59 -8.19 -7.97
CA VAL A 40 -2.06 -8.63 -9.28
C VAL A 40 -0.68 -8.06 -9.56
N SER A 41 -0.42 -6.83 -9.12
CA SER A 41 0.73 -6.03 -9.54
C SER A 41 1.37 -5.33 -8.35
N ASN A 42 2.59 -4.82 -8.52
CA ASN A 42 3.28 -4.05 -7.49
C ASN A 42 2.76 -2.60 -7.41
N HIS A 43 1.45 -2.43 -7.40
CA HIS A 43 0.81 -1.13 -7.21
C HIS A 43 0.30 -0.97 -5.78
N LEU A 44 0.41 0.24 -5.25
CA LEU A 44 -0.14 0.62 -3.96
C LEU A 44 -1.16 1.73 -4.15
N ALA A 45 -2.35 1.56 -3.57
CA ALA A 45 -3.36 2.60 -3.47
C ALA A 45 -3.28 3.27 -2.10
N ALA A 46 -3.42 4.59 -2.07
CA ALA A 46 -3.48 5.41 -0.87
C ALA A 46 -4.70 6.33 -0.89
N ALA A 47 -5.62 6.14 0.05
CA ALA A 47 -6.76 7.03 0.25
C ALA A 47 -6.34 8.23 1.11
N CYS A 48 -6.76 9.43 0.72
CA CYS A 48 -6.34 10.66 1.38
C CYS A 48 -7.54 11.55 1.74
N TRP A 49 -7.34 12.39 2.76
CA TRP A 49 -8.29 13.41 3.19
C TRP A 49 -8.44 14.58 2.20
N ASP A 50 -7.48 14.76 1.28
CA ASP A 50 -7.50 15.77 0.21
C ASP A 50 -8.49 15.46 -0.94
N ALA A 51 -9.42 14.52 -0.71
CA ALA A 51 -10.37 14.01 -1.68
C ALA A 51 -9.71 13.35 -2.91
N LYS A 52 -8.51 12.78 -2.77
CA LYS A 52 -7.86 12.00 -3.82
C LYS A 52 -7.47 10.60 -3.35
N VAL A 53 -7.43 9.65 -4.29
CA VAL A 53 -6.80 8.34 -4.11
C VAL A 53 -5.58 8.27 -5.01
N TYR A 54 -4.40 8.14 -4.42
CA TYR A 54 -3.13 8.05 -5.14
C TYR A 54 -2.80 6.60 -5.45
N ILE A 55 -2.35 6.33 -6.68
CA ILE A 55 -1.84 5.03 -7.11
C ILE A 55 -0.35 5.16 -7.36
N TYR A 56 0.44 4.32 -6.69
CA TYR A 56 1.88 4.26 -6.80
C TYR A 56 2.32 2.95 -7.44
N ASP A 57 3.40 2.99 -8.20
CA ASP A 57 4.08 1.81 -8.75
C ASP A 57 5.41 1.59 -8.01
N ALA A 58 5.57 0.38 -7.47
CA ALA A 58 6.72 -0.09 -6.71
C ALA A 58 7.45 -1.26 -7.39
N THR A 59 7.31 -1.44 -8.71
CA THR A 59 7.87 -2.59 -9.44
C THR A 59 9.39 -2.75 -9.39
N ASN A 60 10.19 -1.74 -9.02
CA ASN A 60 11.65 -1.90 -9.08
C ASN A 60 12.47 -1.00 -8.12
N PRO A 61 12.61 -1.36 -6.83
CA PRO A 61 13.38 -0.58 -5.87
C PRO A 61 14.92 -0.78 -5.95
N THR A 62 15.42 -1.76 -6.72
CA THR A 62 16.81 -2.26 -6.54
C THR A 62 17.90 -1.52 -7.32
N THR A 63 17.56 -0.69 -8.31
CA THR A 63 18.57 -0.18 -9.27
C THR A 63 18.52 1.34 -9.50
N THR A 64 18.09 2.12 -8.51
CA THR A 64 17.96 3.62 -8.51
C THR A 64 16.53 4.16 -8.72
N GLY A 65 15.50 3.31 -8.77
CA GLY A 65 14.12 3.72 -9.06
C GLY A 65 13.25 3.93 -7.83
N ASN A 66 13.04 5.19 -7.43
CA ASN A 66 12.05 5.56 -6.40
C ASN A 66 10.64 5.06 -6.77
N ILE A 67 9.77 4.97 -5.75
CA ILE A 67 8.34 4.75 -5.98
C ILE A 67 7.80 5.87 -6.88
N LYS A 68 7.01 5.52 -7.90
CA LYS A 68 6.45 6.48 -8.84
C LYS A 68 4.97 6.68 -8.61
N GLY A 69 4.51 7.92 -8.56
CA GLY A 69 3.09 8.25 -8.66
C GLY A 69 2.61 7.97 -10.08
N VAL A 70 1.63 7.08 -10.22
CA VAL A 70 1.05 6.66 -11.50
C VAL A 70 -0.22 7.43 -11.80
N ALA A 71 -1.08 7.58 -10.81
CA ALA A 71 -2.37 8.25 -10.96
C ALA A 71 -2.85 8.86 -9.64
N ALA A 72 -3.70 9.87 -9.75
CA ALA A 72 -4.48 10.40 -8.64
C ALA A 72 -5.95 10.48 -9.09
N ILE A 73 -6.81 9.77 -8.37
CA ILE A 73 -8.25 9.71 -8.63
C ILE A 73 -8.92 10.72 -7.71
N THR A 74 -9.46 11.80 -8.27
CA THR A 74 -10.09 12.87 -7.49
C THR A 74 -11.58 12.62 -7.30
N GLY A 75 -12.06 12.84 -6.07
CA GLY A 75 -13.47 12.83 -5.69
C GLY A 75 -13.93 14.19 -5.18
N SER A 76 -15.23 14.29 -4.84
CA SER A 76 -15.83 15.49 -4.24
C SER A 76 -15.73 15.54 -2.71
N ALA A 77 -15.25 14.46 -2.08
CA ALA A 77 -15.19 14.30 -0.63
C ALA A 77 -13.97 13.44 -0.23
N PRO A 78 -13.53 13.51 1.05
CA PRO A 78 -12.45 12.68 1.56
C PRO A 78 -12.71 11.19 1.38
N PHE A 79 -11.65 10.43 1.09
CA PHE A 79 -11.71 8.98 1.04
C PHE A 79 -11.18 8.39 2.34
N PHE A 80 -11.94 7.47 2.95
CA PHE A 80 -11.58 6.84 4.22
C PHE A 80 -11.00 5.43 4.07
N ASP A 81 -11.30 4.77 2.95
CA ASP A 81 -10.78 3.44 2.66
C ASP A 81 -10.63 3.26 1.15
N CYS A 82 -9.78 2.31 0.76
CA CYS A 82 -9.62 1.87 -0.62
C CYS A 82 -9.43 0.36 -0.64
N ASP A 83 -9.81 -0.30 -1.74
CA ASP A 83 -9.56 -1.72 -1.96
C ASP A 83 -9.41 -2.00 -3.46
N PHE A 84 -8.59 -2.99 -3.80
CA PHE A 84 -8.47 -3.46 -5.17
C PHE A 84 -9.48 -4.57 -5.41
N SER A 85 -10.12 -4.58 -6.58
CA SER A 85 -11.02 -5.67 -6.93
C SER A 85 -10.27 -7.01 -6.87
N LYS A 86 -10.94 -8.01 -6.28
CA LYS A 86 -10.42 -9.37 -6.29
C LYS A 86 -10.33 -9.85 -7.73
N VAL A 87 -9.19 -10.44 -8.07
CA VAL A 87 -9.00 -11.11 -9.35
C VAL A 87 -9.91 -12.33 -9.36
N SER A 88 -10.90 -12.36 -10.24
CA SER A 88 -11.54 -13.63 -10.58
C SER A 88 -10.55 -14.43 -11.42
N PRO A 89 -10.17 -15.68 -11.03
CA PRO A 89 -9.56 -16.58 -12.00
C PRO A 89 -10.59 -16.79 -13.12
N ARG A 90 -10.17 -16.63 -14.37
CA ARG A 90 -10.99 -16.91 -15.55
C ARG A 90 -10.35 -18.05 -16.32
#